data_AF-A0A328W9P3-F1
#
_entry.id   AF-A0A328W9P3-F1
#
_cell.length_a   1.000
_cell.length_b   1.000
_cell.length_c   1.000
_cell.angle_alpha   90.00
_cell.angle_beta   90.00
_cell.angle_gamma   90.00
#
_symmetry.space_group_name_H-M   'P 1'
#
loop_
_entity.id
_entity.type
_entity.pdbx_description
1 polymer ?
#
loop_
_entity_poly.entity_id
_entity_poly.type
_entity_poly.pdbx_seq_one_letter_code
_entity_poly.pdbx_strand_id
1 'polypeptide(L)'
;MKHQRNEAVHYWIRAIILLIFLCYIVYLVKTGTLMYYIAPRMKIFIQLAAVGLFLLSVSQAYLGMQTVRKRSVMCECQCNPPKSLKWNVGIYSLFIFPLLLGFLLPNTIMASNVASIKGMNLTPARLDAELQKDVPSDEPEGKDSFDAEQEIPMEPEPFPEYEHLEDFAEFGKKINELPYITVNDTGFMEYLTTFSLYADALTGKKVELTGFVYREPDMAANQFILSRLAVQCCSADATPYGIIVEDDDAATLQKDTWVQITGTIGKTNYNNLDVVKVDGKYIQRIDAPETPYVYPYVDNFNNLLD
;
A
#
# COMPACT_ATOMS: atom_id res chain seq x y z
N MET A 1 -40.59 34.22 12.96
CA MET A 1 -39.65 34.80 11.97
C MET A 1 -38.17 34.56 12.28
N LYS A 2 -37.64 34.92 13.47
CA LYS A 2 -36.21 34.67 13.80
C LYS A 2 -35.81 33.17 13.77
N HIS A 3 -36.69 32.27 14.22
CA HIS A 3 -36.40 30.83 14.26
C HIS A 3 -36.25 30.22 12.85
N GLN A 4 -37.22 30.47 11.95
CA GLN A 4 -37.18 30.02 10.55
C GLN A 4 -35.98 30.58 9.77
N ARG A 5 -35.54 31.82 10.07
CA ARG A 5 -34.36 32.42 9.43
C ARG A 5 -33.07 31.71 9.86
N ASN A 6 -32.97 31.30 11.12
CA ASN A 6 -31.80 30.57 11.61
C ASN A 6 -31.74 29.15 11.02
N GLU A 7 -32.88 28.47 10.87
CA GLU A 7 -32.96 27.14 10.25
C GLU A 7 -32.52 27.17 8.78
N ALA A 8 -33.00 28.15 8.00
CA ALA A 8 -32.58 28.33 6.61
C ALA A 8 -31.06 28.53 6.50
N VAL A 9 -30.44 29.29 7.41
CA VAL A 9 -28.98 29.48 7.44
C VAL A 9 -28.25 28.15 7.67
N HIS A 10 -28.74 27.28 8.56
CA HIS A 10 -28.12 25.96 8.77
C HIS A 10 -28.21 25.06 7.54
N TYR A 11 -29.33 25.05 6.81
CA TYR A 11 -29.48 24.31 5.56
C TYR A 11 -28.47 24.79 4.50
N TRP A 12 -28.32 26.11 4.34
CA TRP A 12 -27.35 26.69 3.42
C TRP A 12 -25.90 26.39 3.81
N ILE A 13 -25.54 26.52 5.09
CA ILE A 13 -24.19 26.17 5.57
C ILE A 13 -23.87 24.71 5.26
N ARG A 14 -24.79 23.78 5.56
CA ARG A 14 -24.61 22.34 5.27
C ARG A 14 -24.43 22.09 3.77
N ALA A 15 -25.28 22.70 2.93
CA ALA A 15 -25.17 22.59 1.47
C ALA A 15 -23.82 23.10 0.95
N ILE A 16 -23.34 24.25 1.45
CA ILE A 16 -22.04 24.82 1.06
C ILE A 16 -20.89 23.89 1.47
N ILE A 17 -20.89 23.37 2.70
CA ILE A 17 -19.84 22.44 3.16
C ILE A 17 -19.81 21.18 2.28
N LEU A 18 -20.97 20.57 2.01
CA LEU A 18 -21.07 19.40 1.13
C LEU A 18 -20.60 19.70 -0.30
N LEU A 19 -20.92 20.89 -0.82
CA LEU A 19 -20.44 21.35 -2.12
C LEU A 19 -18.93 21.53 -2.15
N ILE A 20 -18.31 22.07 -1.09
CA ILE A 20 -16.86 22.20 -0.99
C ILE A 20 -16.18 20.82 -0.99
N PHE A 21 -16.70 19.85 -0.23
CA PHE A 21 -16.21 18.46 -0.28
C PHE A 21 -16.33 17.87 -1.68
N LEU A 22 -17.46 18.06 -2.35
CA LEU A 22 -17.65 17.61 -3.73
C LEU A 22 -16.61 18.23 -4.68
N CYS A 23 -16.45 19.55 -4.64
CA CYS A 23 -15.46 20.25 -5.46
C CYS A 23 -14.04 19.77 -5.18
N TYR A 24 -13.70 19.51 -3.92
CA TYR A 24 -12.41 18.98 -3.53
C TYR A 24 -12.16 17.56 -4.07
N ILE A 25 -13.15 16.66 -3.97
CA ILE A 25 -13.04 15.31 -4.54
C ILE A 25 -12.88 15.38 -6.07
N VAL A 26 -13.66 16.23 -6.74
CA VAL A 26 -13.55 16.42 -8.20
C VAL A 26 -12.18 16.99 -8.58
N TYR A 27 -11.64 17.91 -7.78
CA TYR A 27 -10.29 18.43 -7.95
C TYR A 27 -9.25 17.30 -7.87
N LEU A 28 -9.25 16.51 -6.78
CA LEU A 28 -8.31 15.39 -6.59
C LEU A 28 -8.38 14.34 -7.71
N VAL A 29 -9.59 14.04 -8.22
CA VAL A 29 -9.78 13.10 -9.33
C VAL A 29 -9.19 13.66 -10.63
N LYS A 30 -9.36 14.96 -10.89
CA LYS A 30 -8.88 15.60 -12.13
C LYS A 30 -7.37 15.84 -12.13
N THR A 31 -6.77 16.15 -10.99
CA THR A 31 -5.33 16.38 -10.86
C THR A 31 -4.52 15.09 -10.80
N GLY A 32 -5.17 13.91 -10.76
CA GLY A 32 -4.51 12.62 -10.57
C GLY A 32 -3.94 12.43 -9.15
N THR A 33 -4.00 13.46 -8.31
CA THR A 33 -3.45 13.42 -6.94
C THR A 33 -4.23 12.47 -6.02
N LEU A 34 -5.42 12.01 -6.44
CA LEU A 34 -6.17 11.00 -5.73
C LEU A 34 -5.36 9.71 -5.47
N MET A 35 -4.47 9.33 -6.38
CA MET A 35 -3.65 8.12 -6.26
C MET A 35 -2.64 8.20 -5.09
N TYR A 36 -2.32 9.40 -4.60
CA TYR A 36 -1.49 9.58 -3.40
C TYR A 36 -2.21 9.25 -2.10
N TYR A 37 -3.56 9.17 -2.14
CA TYR A 37 -4.37 8.97 -0.95
C TYR A 37 -5.03 7.60 -0.93
N ILE A 38 -5.50 7.11 -2.07
CA ILE A 38 -6.38 5.94 -2.16
C ILE A 38 -5.97 5.04 -3.34
N ALA A 39 -6.06 3.73 -3.15
CA ALA A 39 -5.77 2.73 -4.18
C ALA A 39 -6.74 2.84 -5.38
N PRO A 40 -6.29 2.58 -6.63
CA PRO A 40 -7.12 2.67 -7.83
C PRO A 40 -8.44 1.90 -7.73
N ARG A 41 -8.42 0.70 -7.12
CA ARG A 41 -9.61 -0.15 -6.94
C ARG A 41 -10.72 0.52 -6.11
N MET A 42 -10.37 1.46 -5.22
CA MET A 42 -11.31 2.16 -4.36
C MET A 42 -11.89 3.43 -5.00
N LYS A 43 -11.37 3.83 -6.18
CA LYS A 43 -11.80 5.05 -6.90
C LYS A 43 -13.29 5.07 -7.19
N ILE A 44 -13.88 3.92 -7.49
CA ILE A 44 -15.32 3.82 -7.79
C ILE A 44 -16.19 4.21 -6.58
N PHE A 45 -15.81 3.80 -5.38
CA PHE A 45 -16.55 4.15 -4.15
C PHE A 45 -16.48 5.66 -3.87
N ILE A 46 -15.34 6.30 -4.15
CA ILE A 46 -15.19 7.75 -4.00
C ILE A 46 -16.08 8.49 -5.01
N GLN A 47 -16.16 8.01 -6.25
CA GLN A 47 -17.03 8.61 -7.27
C GLN A 47 -18.51 8.47 -6.88
N LEU A 48 -18.92 7.30 -6.36
CA LEU A 48 -20.28 7.10 -5.85
C LEU A 48 -20.56 7.99 -4.62
N ALA A 49 -19.59 8.13 -3.71
CA ALA A 49 -19.71 9.04 -2.57
C ALA A 49 -19.85 10.50 -3.02
N ALA A 50 -19.11 10.93 -4.04
CA ALA A 50 -19.23 12.27 -4.61
C ALA A 50 -20.64 12.51 -5.18
N VAL A 51 -21.22 11.53 -5.90
CA VAL A 51 -22.62 11.60 -6.36
C VAL A 51 -23.58 11.72 -5.18
N GLY A 52 -23.39 10.92 -4.13
CA GLY A 52 -24.18 11.02 -2.90
C GLY A 52 -24.11 12.39 -2.24
N LEU A 53 -22.90 12.95 -2.09
CA LEU A 53 -22.68 14.29 -1.55
C LEU A 53 -23.35 15.38 -2.40
N PHE A 54 -23.35 15.24 -3.72
CA PHE A 54 -24.03 16.15 -4.62
C PHE A 54 -25.56 16.13 -4.39
N LEU A 55 -26.17 14.95 -4.36
CA LEU A 55 -27.62 14.81 -4.12
C LEU A 55 -28.02 15.38 -2.75
N LEU A 56 -27.23 15.11 -1.71
CA LEU A 56 -27.44 15.67 -0.38
C LEU A 56 -27.29 17.19 -0.39
N SER A 57 -26.29 17.73 -1.07
CA SER A 57 -26.09 19.18 -1.19
C SER A 57 -27.28 19.87 -1.87
N VAL A 58 -27.77 19.32 -2.98
CA VAL A 58 -28.95 19.84 -3.70
C VAL A 58 -30.21 19.75 -2.83
N SER A 59 -30.41 18.63 -2.13
CA SER A 59 -31.55 18.44 -1.23
C SER A 59 -31.55 19.46 -0.07
N GLN A 60 -30.40 19.69 0.57
CA GLN A 60 -30.26 20.70 1.64
C GLN A 60 -30.48 22.12 1.11
N ALA A 61 -29.97 22.44 -0.08
CA ALA A 61 -30.21 23.74 -0.72
C ALA A 61 -31.70 23.94 -1.08
N TYR A 62 -32.37 22.90 -1.57
CA TYR A 62 -33.81 22.92 -1.85
C TYR A 62 -34.63 23.17 -0.59
N LEU A 63 -34.35 22.45 0.50
CA LEU A 63 -34.99 22.67 1.80
C LEU A 63 -34.74 24.09 2.32
N GLY A 64 -33.50 24.58 2.27
CA GLY A 64 -33.16 25.95 2.65
C GLY A 64 -33.93 27.00 1.85
N MET A 65 -34.08 26.80 0.54
CA MET A 65 -34.87 27.67 -0.33
C MET A 65 -36.36 27.62 0.01
N GLN A 66 -36.88 26.44 0.35
CA GLN A 66 -38.27 26.24 0.70
C GLN A 66 -38.65 26.87 2.05
N THR A 67 -37.77 26.78 3.05
CA THR A 67 -37.93 27.43 4.37
C THR A 67 -37.99 28.95 4.23
N VAL A 68 -37.17 29.53 3.34
CA VAL A 68 -37.22 30.97 3.01
C VAL A 68 -38.54 31.35 2.33
N ARG A 69 -39.07 30.48 1.46
CA ARG A 69 -40.36 30.66 0.75
C ARG A 69 -41.60 30.34 1.61
N LYS A 70 -41.45 30.10 2.92
CA LYS A 70 -42.54 29.80 3.90
C LYS A 70 -43.44 28.61 3.53
N ARG A 71 -42.96 27.66 2.71
CA ARG A 71 -43.74 26.46 2.36
C ARG A 71 -43.39 25.36 3.35
N SER A 72 -44.26 25.06 4.31
CA SER A 72 -44.01 24.02 5.33
C SER A 72 -44.08 22.63 4.69
N VAL A 73 -42.92 21.99 4.47
CA VAL A 73 -42.85 20.55 4.24
C VAL A 73 -42.47 19.91 5.56
N MET A 74 -43.38 19.09 6.09
CA MET A 74 -43.11 18.18 7.20
C MET A 74 -42.21 17.06 6.67
N CYS A 75 -40.89 17.29 6.65
CA CYS A 75 -39.94 16.18 6.59
C CYS A 75 -39.64 15.76 8.02
N GLU A 76 -40.21 14.62 8.40
CA GLU A 76 -40.15 13.97 9.71
C GLU A 76 -38.79 13.30 9.98
N CYS A 77 -37.69 13.99 9.66
CA CYS A 77 -36.33 13.59 10.04
C CYS A 77 -35.71 14.72 10.88
N GLN A 78 -36.09 14.75 12.14
CA GLN A 78 -35.66 15.74 13.13
C GLN A 78 -34.19 15.54 13.51
N CYS A 79 -33.31 16.31 12.89
CA CYS A 79 -32.02 16.69 13.49
C CYS A 79 -31.98 18.21 13.61
N ASN A 80 -32.76 18.75 14.56
CA ASN A 80 -32.73 20.17 14.88
C ASN A 80 -31.32 20.54 15.39
N PRO A 81 -30.66 21.55 14.79
CA PRO A 81 -29.37 21.99 15.28
C PRO A 81 -29.50 22.48 16.73
N PRO A 82 -28.52 22.18 17.60
CA PRO A 82 -28.54 22.64 18.99
C PRO A 82 -28.69 24.17 19.05
N LYS A 83 -29.51 24.68 19.96
CA LYS A 83 -29.79 26.12 20.09
C LYS A 83 -28.55 26.94 20.49
N SER A 84 -27.50 26.29 20.97
CA SER A 84 -26.26 26.94 21.41
C SER A 84 -25.29 27.18 20.25
N LEU A 85 -24.89 28.44 20.08
CA LEU A 85 -23.93 28.89 19.05
C LEU A 85 -22.60 28.12 19.14
N LYS A 86 -22.08 27.90 20.36
CA LYS A 86 -20.81 27.18 20.59
C LYS A 86 -20.86 25.74 20.09
N TRP A 87 -22.02 25.09 20.20
CA TRP A 87 -22.22 23.71 19.74
C TRP A 87 -22.30 23.60 18.23
N ASN A 88 -22.97 24.55 17.59
CA ASN A 88 -22.99 24.63 16.12
C ASN A 88 -21.58 24.87 15.57
N VAL A 89 -20.82 25.79 16.18
CA VAL A 89 -19.42 26.03 15.81
C VAL A 89 -18.59 24.76 15.96
N GLY A 90 -18.71 24.03 17.07
CA GLY A 90 -18.00 22.76 17.29
C GLY A 90 -18.29 21.72 16.21
N ILE A 91 -19.57 21.49 15.88
CA ILE A 91 -19.97 20.50 14.87
C ILE A 91 -19.48 20.90 13.47
N TYR A 92 -19.68 22.16 13.04
CA TYR A 92 -19.22 22.56 11.69
C TYR A 92 -17.69 22.58 11.58
N SER A 93 -17.00 22.91 12.68
CA SER A 93 -15.53 22.85 12.71
C SER A 93 -15.02 21.43 12.48
N LEU A 94 -15.73 20.41 12.96
CA LEU A 94 -15.39 19.01 12.71
C LEU A 94 -15.37 18.65 11.22
N PHE A 95 -16.20 19.30 10.39
CA PHE A 95 -16.25 19.07 8.94
C PHE A 95 -15.32 20.00 8.15
N ILE A 96 -15.12 21.23 8.62
CA ILE A 96 -14.23 22.20 7.97
C ILE A 96 -12.75 21.84 8.22
N PHE A 97 -12.43 21.26 9.38
CA PHE A 97 -11.06 20.92 9.73
C PHE A 97 -10.40 19.91 8.77
N PRO A 98 -11.03 18.77 8.40
CA PRO A 98 -10.48 17.87 7.38
C PRO A 98 -10.30 18.52 6.01
N LEU A 99 -11.21 19.40 5.59
CA LEU A 99 -11.05 20.16 4.34
C LEU A 99 -9.81 21.06 4.40
N LEU A 100 -9.67 21.81 5.49
CA LEU A 100 -8.55 22.70 5.70
C LEU A 100 -7.22 21.92 5.68
N LEU A 101 -7.14 20.78 6.38
CA LEU A 101 -5.99 19.88 6.33
C LEU A 101 -5.69 19.39 4.91
N GLY A 102 -6.71 18.97 4.16
CA GLY A 102 -6.54 18.51 2.77
C GLY A 102 -5.96 19.58 1.83
N PHE A 103 -6.28 20.85 2.04
CA PHE A 103 -5.72 21.96 1.25
C PHE A 103 -4.35 22.45 1.73
N LEU A 104 -4.01 22.28 3.02
CA LEU A 104 -2.77 22.79 3.62
C LEU A 104 -1.62 21.78 3.62
N LEU A 105 -1.91 20.48 3.66
CA LEU A 105 -0.88 19.45 3.68
C LEU A 105 -0.32 19.21 2.27
N PRO A 106 1.00 19.04 2.12
CA PRO A 106 1.60 18.73 0.83
C PRO A 106 1.14 17.35 0.34
N ASN A 107 0.96 17.20 -0.97
CA ASN A 107 0.56 15.94 -1.62
C ASN A 107 1.73 14.93 -1.74
N THR A 108 2.61 14.86 -0.74
CA THR A 108 3.83 14.04 -0.78
C THR A 108 3.95 13.22 0.49
N ILE A 109 4.26 11.93 0.34
CA ILE A 109 4.58 11.05 1.46
C ILE A 109 6.10 10.98 1.63
N MET A 110 6.59 11.19 2.85
CA MET A 110 7.97 10.90 3.21
C MET A 110 8.04 9.40 3.55
N ALA A 111 8.51 8.59 2.61
CA ALA A 111 8.40 7.15 2.67
C ALA A 111 9.27 6.55 3.79
N SER A 112 10.44 7.14 4.04
CA SER A 112 11.33 6.78 5.14
C SER A 112 10.70 6.95 6.52
N ASN A 113 9.81 7.92 6.71
CA ASN A 113 9.10 8.11 7.98
C ASN A 113 8.13 6.97 8.24
N VAL A 114 7.38 6.54 7.22
CA VAL A 114 6.48 5.38 7.31
C VAL A 114 7.28 4.13 7.68
N ALA A 115 8.46 3.95 7.07
CA ALA A 115 9.37 2.86 7.38
C ALA A 115 9.92 2.89 8.81
N SER A 116 10.33 4.06 9.30
CA SER A 116 10.85 4.19 10.67
C SER A 116 9.81 3.89 11.76
N ILE A 117 8.52 4.10 11.48
CA ILE A 117 7.43 3.90 12.44
C ILE A 117 6.84 2.48 12.32
N LYS A 118 6.66 1.99 11.09
CA LYS A 118 5.98 0.71 10.84
C LYS A 118 6.92 -0.49 10.68
N GLY A 119 8.23 -0.24 10.53
CA GLY A 119 9.20 -1.27 10.17
C GLY A 119 9.10 -1.68 8.70
N MET A 120 10.09 -2.44 8.24
CA MET A 120 10.19 -2.89 6.85
C MET A 120 9.60 -4.29 6.68
N ASN A 121 8.85 -4.52 5.60
CA ASN A 121 8.53 -5.88 5.17
C ASN A 121 9.63 -6.38 4.23
N LEU A 122 10.53 -7.19 4.79
CA LEU A 122 11.45 -8.04 4.04
C LEU A 122 10.82 -9.43 4.04
N THR A 123 10.21 -9.82 2.92
CA THR A 123 9.30 -10.96 2.78
C THR A 123 9.74 -12.31 3.40
N PRO A 124 11.04 -12.70 3.42
CA PRO A 124 11.46 -13.98 3.99
C PRO A 124 11.23 -14.08 5.50
N ALA A 125 11.41 -12.97 6.22
CA ALA A 125 11.37 -12.92 7.68
C ALA A 125 10.00 -13.30 8.28
N ARG A 126 8.91 -13.17 7.51
CA ARG A 126 7.56 -13.53 7.95
C ARG A 126 7.08 -14.86 7.38
N LEU A 127 7.42 -15.17 6.13
CA LEU A 127 6.97 -16.40 5.50
C LEU A 127 7.61 -17.62 6.16
N ASP A 128 8.89 -17.59 6.52
CA ASP A 128 9.51 -18.72 7.24
C ASP A 128 8.87 -18.96 8.61
N ALA A 129 8.46 -17.89 9.31
CA ALA A 129 7.80 -17.98 10.61
C ALA A 129 6.33 -18.49 10.53
N GLU A 130 5.67 -18.33 9.37
CA GLU A 130 4.33 -18.87 9.12
C GLU A 130 4.39 -20.28 8.50
N LEU A 131 5.29 -20.53 7.55
CA LEU A 131 5.51 -21.86 6.95
C LEU A 131 6.03 -22.88 7.97
N GLN A 132 6.79 -22.45 8.99
CA GLN A 132 7.23 -23.33 10.08
C GLN A 132 6.14 -23.65 11.11
N LYS A 133 4.97 -22.97 11.10
CA LYS A 133 3.86 -23.34 11.98
C LYS A 133 3.08 -24.57 11.51
N ASP A 134 3.13 -24.86 10.22
CA ASP A 134 2.35 -25.94 9.60
C ASP A 134 3.18 -27.22 9.35
N VAL A 135 4.47 -27.24 9.74
CA VAL A 135 5.31 -28.45 9.75
C VAL A 135 5.28 -29.06 11.16
N PRO A 136 4.74 -30.27 11.37
CA PRO A 136 4.86 -30.98 12.63
C PRO A 136 6.34 -31.21 12.96
N SER A 137 6.79 -30.67 14.10
CA SER A 137 8.13 -30.96 14.64
C SER A 137 8.13 -32.35 15.28
N ASP A 138 8.32 -33.40 14.49
CA ASP A 138 8.57 -34.74 15.03
C ASP A 138 10.04 -34.86 15.44
N GLU A 139 10.32 -34.59 16.71
CA GLU A 139 11.49 -35.17 17.39
C GLU A 139 11.20 -36.65 17.70
N PRO A 140 12.06 -37.61 17.32
CA PRO A 140 11.79 -39.01 17.61
C PRO A 140 12.33 -39.41 18.99
N GLU A 141 11.43 -39.61 19.96
CA GLU A 141 11.68 -40.48 21.11
C GLU A 141 11.22 -41.92 20.80
N GLY A 142 12.18 -42.80 20.53
CA GLY A 142 12.21 -44.18 21.06
C GLY A 142 11.25 -45.27 20.52
N LYS A 143 11.84 -46.16 19.70
CA LYS A 143 11.63 -47.64 19.59
C LYS A 143 10.22 -48.17 19.30
N ASP A 144 10.01 -48.66 18.07
CA ASP A 144 10.09 -50.10 17.76
C ASP A 144 10.13 -50.31 16.23
N SER A 145 10.85 -51.35 15.83
CA SER A 145 11.17 -51.76 14.46
C SER A 145 9.96 -52.22 13.65
N PHE A 146 9.77 -51.72 12.42
CA PHE A 146 9.29 -52.52 11.28
C PHE A 146 9.61 -51.79 9.96
N ASP A 147 10.32 -52.54 9.08
CA ASP A 147 10.60 -52.39 7.66
C ASP A 147 11.02 -51.03 7.07
N ALA A 148 12.29 -50.99 6.68
CA ALA A 148 12.92 -49.93 5.90
C ALA A 148 12.52 -50.05 4.42
N GLU A 149 11.52 -49.27 4.00
CA GLU A 149 11.50 -48.77 2.63
C GLU A 149 12.54 -47.63 2.56
N GLN A 150 13.54 -47.79 1.70
CA GLN A 150 14.55 -46.76 1.43
C GLN A 150 13.87 -45.50 0.88
N GLU A 151 13.79 -44.44 1.69
CA GLU A 151 13.61 -43.09 1.19
C GLU A 151 14.86 -42.71 0.39
N ILE A 152 14.72 -42.73 -0.94
CA ILE A 152 15.68 -42.11 -1.84
C ILE A 152 15.74 -40.63 -1.44
N PRO A 153 16.91 -40.04 -1.18
CA PRO A 153 17.02 -38.61 -0.97
C PRO A 153 16.51 -37.89 -2.23
N MET A 154 15.27 -37.41 -2.17
CA MET A 154 14.70 -36.58 -3.22
C MET A 154 15.47 -35.27 -3.14
N GLU A 155 16.25 -34.95 -4.19
CA GLU A 155 16.82 -33.60 -4.29
C GLU A 155 15.67 -32.60 -4.16
N PRO A 156 15.80 -31.58 -3.30
CA PRO A 156 14.71 -30.63 -3.10
C PRO A 156 14.36 -29.98 -4.43
N GLU A 157 13.08 -30.04 -4.82
CA GLU A 157 12.63 -29.40 -6.05
C GLU A 157 12.94 -27.89 -5.99
N PRO A 158 13.41 -27.26 -7.08
CA PRO A 158 13.80 -25.83 -7.04
C PRO A 158 12.64 -24.87 -6.77
N PHE A 159 11.41 -25.28 -7.09
CA PHE A 159 10.18 -24.50 -6.91
C PHE A 159 9.11 -25.38 -6.25
N PRO A 160 9.23 -25.68 -4.95
CA PRO A 160 8.22 -26.44 -4.24
C PRO A 160 6.89 -25.68 -4.27
N GLU A 161 5.82 -26.42 -4.48
CA GLU A 161 4.46 -25.93 -4.39
C GLU A 161 3.99 -26.03 -2.94
N TYR A 162 3.69 -24.88 -2.35
CA TYR A 162 3.07 -24.79 -1.02
C TYR A 162 1.57 -24.55 -1.20
N GLU A 163 0.78 -25.07 -0.25
CA GLU A 163 -0.66 -24.84 -0.23
C GLU A 163 -0.95 -23.33 -0.24
N HIS A 164 -1.79 -22.89 -1.18
CA HIS A 164 -2.18 -21.49 -1.41
C HIS A 164 -1.09 -20.57 -1.97
N LEU A 165 0.07 -21.10 -2.38
CA LEU A 165 1.15 -20.35 -3.02
C LEU A 165 1.56 -20.94 -4.38
N GLU A 166 0.70 -21.76 -4.98
CA GLU A 166 0.96 -22.46 -6.24
C GLU A 166 1.26 -21.46 -7.39
N ASP A 167 0.56 -20.31 -7.39
CA ASP A 167 0.77 -19.23 -8.35
C ASP A 167 2.20 -18.65 -8.28
N PHE A 168 2.80 -18.58 -7.08
CA PHE A 168 4.18 -18.11 -6.90
C PHE A 168 5.19 -19.13 -7.43
N ALA A 169 4.93 -20.43 -7.28
CA ALA A 169 5.78 -21.49 -7.81
C ALA A 169 5.78 -21.48 -9.34
N GLU A 170 4.60 -21.40 -9.97
CA GLU A 170 4.49 -21.32 -11.43
C GLU A 170 5.19 -20.06 -11.96
N PHE A 171 4.97 -18.93 -11.31
CA PHE A 171 5.60 -17.67 -11.69
C PHE A 171 7.13 -17.71 -11.53
N GLY A 172 7.61 -18.31 -10.43
CA GLY A 172 9.03 -18.57 -10.16
C GLY A 172 9.70 -19.37 -11.26
N LYS A 173 9.07 -20.47 -11.70
CA LYS A 173 9.53 -21.31 -12.81
C LYS A 173 9.72 -20.46 -14.09
N LYS A 174 8.76 -19.61 -14.43
CA LYS A 174 8.80 -18.76 -15.64
C LYS A 174 9.86 -17.67 -15.59
N ILE A 175 9.94 -16.90 -14.50
CA ILE A 175 10.95 -15.85 -14.39
C ILE A 175 12.38 -16.43 -14.35
N ASN A 176 12.52 -17.68 -13.91
CA ASN A 176 13.79 -18.39 -13.94
C ASN A 176 14.22 -18.80 -15.36
N GLU A 177 13.32 -18.85 -16.34
CA GLU A 177 13.69 -19.06 -17.75
C GLU A 177 14.19 -17.76 -18.41
N LEU A 178 13.88 -16.61 -17.82
CA LEU A 178 14.28 -15.31 -18.36
C LEU A 178 15.79 -15.06 -18.13
N PRO A 179 16.47 -14.43 -19.12
CA PRO A 179 17.85 -13.99 -18.96
C PRO A 179 17.96 -12.71 -18.11
N TYR A 180 16.87 -11.96 -18.01
CA TYR A 180 16.78 -10.66 -17.35
C TYR A 180 15.35 -10.44 -16.85
N ILE A 181 15.20 -10.09 -15.58
CA ILE A 181 13.90 -9.90 -14.93
C ILE A 181 13.71 -8.40 -14.69
N THR A 182 12.69 -7.80 -15.30
CA THR A 182 12.30 -6.41 -15.03
C THR A 182 11.10 -6.39 -14.09
N VAL A 183 11.31 -5.88 -12.88
CA VAL A 183 10.24 -5.72 -11.88
C VAL A 183 9.51 -4.41 -12.13
N ASN A 184 8.29 -4.54 -12.66
CA ASN A 184 7.40 -3.41 -12.90
C ASN A 184 6.66 -2.98 -11.61
N ASP A 185 6.02 -1.81 -11.66
CA ASP A 185 5.16 -1.33 -10.57
C ASP A 185 3.97 -2.28 -10.32
N THR A 186 3.39 -2.83 -11.41
CA THR A 186 2.41 -3.92 -11.35
C THR A 186 3.13 -5.22 -11.08
N GLY A 187 2.68 -5.98 -10.08
CA GLY A 187 3.32 -7.24 -9.71
C GLY A 187 4.53 -7.08 -8.79
N PHE A 188 4.91 -5.85 -8.40
CA PHE A 188 6.10 -5.59 -7.61
C PHE A 188 6.16 -6.45 -6.33
N MET A 189 5.02 -6.58 -5.64
CA MET A 189 4.93 -7.37 -4.42
C MET A 189 5.11 -8.86 -4.71
N GLU A 190 4.54 -9.32 -5.82
CA GLU A 190 4.56 -10.70 -6.26
C GLU A 190 5.98 -11.12 -6.68
N TYR A 191 6.68 -10.30 -7.46
CA TYR A 191 8.09 -10.49 -7.80
C TYR A 191 8.96 -10.67 -6.56
N LEU A 192 8.91 -9.73 -5.60
CA LEU A 192 9.76 -9.83 -4.41
C LEU A 192 9.37 -11.00 -3.49
N THR A 193 8.09 -11.37 -3.44
CA THR A 193 7.64 -12.56 -2.73
C THR A 193 8.18 -13.83 -3.39
N THR A 194 8.12 -13.94 -4.71
CA THR A 194 8.72 -15.06 -5.46
C THR A 194 10.24 -15.10 -5.28
N PHE A 195 10.92 -13.96 -5.29
CA PHE A 195 12.36 -13.88 -5.03
C PHE A 195 12.70 -14.39 -3.64
N SER A 196 11.87 -14.06 -2.66
CA SER A 196 12.02 -14.52 -1.28
C SER A 196 11.79 -16.02 -1.15
N LEU A 197 10.70 -16.54 -1.73
CA LEU A 197 10.32 -17.95 -1.66
C LEU A 197 11.32 -18.87 -2.35
N TYR A 198 11.86 -18.43 -3.49
CA TYR A 198 12.68 -19.26 -4.37
C TYR A 198 14.07 -18.66 -4.58
N ALA A 199 14.62 -18.04 -3.54
CA ALA A 199 15.92 -17.36 -3.59
C ALA A 199 17.04 -18.29 -4.08
N ASP A 200 17.02 -19.56 -3.68
CA ASP A 200 18.01 -20.56 -4.13
C ASP A 200 17.96 -20.81 -5.64
N ALA A 201 16.76 -21.02 -6.18
CA ALA A 201 16.58 -21.27 -7.61
C ALA A 201 16.86 -20.02 -8.46
N LEU A 202 16.66 -18.83 -7.91
CA LEU A 202 16.81 -17.55 -8.61
C LEU A 202 18.17 -16.87 -8.39
N THR A 203 19.04 -17.44 -7.56
CA THR A 203 20.37 -16.87 -7.29
C THR A 203 21.17 -16.72 -8.58
N GLY A 204 21.78 -15.54 -8.75
CA GLY A 204 22.55 -15.17 -9.95
C GLY A 204 21.72 -14.61 -11.11
N LYS A 205 20.38 -14.62 -11.02
CA LYS A 205 19.53 -13.99 -12.04
C LYS A 205 19.70 -12.49 -12.04
N LYS A 206 19.77 -11.91 -13.25
CA LYS A 206 19.81 -10.46 -13.43
C LYS A 206 18.44 -9.88 -13.20
N VAL A 207 18.38 -8.85 -12.37
CA VAL A 207 17.14 -8.17 -12.02
C VAL A 207 17.30 -6.67 -12.13
N GLU A 208 16.23 -6.01 -12.55
CA GLU A 208 16.07 -4.57 -12.51
C GLU A 208 14.78 -4.18 -11.81
N LEU A 209 14.89 -3.20 -10.92
CA LEU A 209 13.79 -2.75 -10.09
C LEU A 209 14.01 -1.31 -9.64
N THR A 210 12.92 -0.63 -9.28
CA THR A 210 12.93 0.76 -8.82
C THR A 210 12.34 0.88 -7.42
N GLY A 211 12.82 1.86 -6.66
CA GLY A 211 12.30 2.16 -5.34
C GLY A 211 13.01 3.34 -4.70
N PHE A 212 12.53 3.74 -3.52
CA PHE A 212 13.21 4.73 -2.70
C PHE A 212 14.20 4.04 -1.77
N VAL A 213 15.30 4.74 -1.49
CA VAL A 213 16.35 4.29 -0.57
C VAL A 213 15.89 4.48 0.87
N TYR A 214 15.96 3.40 1.66
CA TYR A 214 15.80 3.41 3.10
C TYR A 214 16.97 2.69 3.78
N ARG A 215 17.31 3.11 4.99
CA ARG A 215 18.40 2.52 5.76
C ARG A 215 18.03 2.50 7.25
N GLU A 216 18.03 1.30 7.81
CA GLU A 216 17.85 1.09 9.24
C GLU A 216 19.14 1.45 10.00
N PRO A 217 19.05 1.87 11.28
CA PRO A 217 20.22 2.30 12.04
C PRO A 217 21.33 1.25 12.14
N ASP A 218 20.97 -0.03 12.21
CA ASP A 218 21.90 -1.15 12.47
C ASP A 218 22.41 -1.84 11.19
N MET A 219 22.08 -1.28 10.02
CA MET A 219 22.41 -1.86 8.71
C MET A 219 23.86 -1.56 8.31
N ALA A 220 24.55 -2.52 7.68
CA ALA A 220 25.95 -2.34 7.26
C ALA A 220 26.11 -1.19 6.25
N ALA A 221 27.30 -0.56 6.19
CA ALA A 221 27.53 0.62 5.36
C ALA A 221 27.27 0.38 3.85
N ASN A 222 27.56 -0.83 3.37
CA ASN A 222 27.31 -1.27 1.99
C ASN A 222 25.87 -1.77 1.75
N GLN A 223 24.98 -1.74 2.74
CA GLN A 223 23.60 -2.23 2.64
C GLN A 223 22.59 -1.10 2.69
N PHE A 224 21.55 -1.17 1.86
CA PHE A 224 20.34 -0.36 2.02
C PHE A 224 19.12 -1.18 1.60
N ILE A 225 17.92 -0.72 1.92
CA ILE A 225 16.69 -1.32 1.43
C ILE A 225 16.17 -0.46 0.29
N LEU A 226 15.96 -1.10 -0.86
CA LEU A 226 15.17 -0.54 -1.94
C LEU A 226 13.70 -0.86 -1.69
N SER A 227 12.87 0.17 -1.54
CA SER A 227 11.49 -0.02 -1.11
C SER A 227 10.47 0.72 -1.97
N ARG A 228 9.26 0.16 -2.01
CA ARG A 228 8.00 0.81 -2.42
C ARG A 228 7.03 0.75 -1.25
N LEU A 229 6.01 1.60 -1.27
CA LEU A 229 4.95 1.56 -0.26
C LEU A 229 3.78 0.70 -0.76
N ALA A 230 3.59 -0.46 -0.16
CA ALA A 230 2.44 -1.32 -0.42
C ALA A 230 1.18 -0.73 0.23
N VAL A 231 0.11 -0.55 -0.56
CA VAL A 231 -1.18 -0.01 -0.12
C VAL A 231 -2.28 -0.98 -0.50
N GLN A 232 -3.22 -1.23 0.42
CA GLN A 232 -4.37 -2.07 0.11
C GLN A 232 -5.58 -1.20 -0.27
N CYS A 233 -5.92 -0.20 0.53
CA CYS A 233 -7.09 0.63 0.32
C CYS A 233 -6.77 2.13 0.37
N CYS A 234 -5.87 2.58 1.24
CA CYS A 234 -5.55 3.99 1.38
C CYS A 234 -4.19 4.21 2.05
N SER A 235 -3.61 5.40 1.87
CA SER A 235 -2.32 5.80 2.46
C SER A 235 -2.18 5.50 3.96
N ALA A 236 -3.27 5.41 4.73
CA ALA A 236 -3.22 5.03 6.15
C ALA A 236 -2.72 3.59 6.37
N ASP A 237 -3.03 2.68 5.44
CA ASP A 237 -2.56 1.30 5.47
C ASP A 237 -1.20 1.09 4.78
N ALA A 238 -0.59 2.15 4.24
CA ALA A 238 0.68 2.05 3.54
C ALA A 238 1.76 1.40 4.41
N THR A 239 2.40 0.37 3.90
CA THR A 239 3.51 -0.33 4.55
C THR A 239 4.71 -0.36 3.61
N PRO A 240 5.94 -0.15 4.10
CA PRO A 240 7.12 -0.32 3.28
C PRO A 240 7.29 -1.79 2.93
N TYR A 241 7.58 -2.04 1.67
CA TYR A 241 7.80 -3.35 1.09
C TYR A 241 9.03 -3.26 0.21
N GLY A 242 10.01 -4.13 0.41
CA GLY A 242 11.30 -3.94 -0.23
C GLY A 242 12.26 -5.11 -0.10
N ILE A 243 13.43 -4.92 -0.68
CA ILE A 243 14.51 -5.90 -0.76
C ILE A 243 15.83 -5.25 -0.35
N ILE A 244 16.69 -6.02 0.31
CA ILE A 244 18.04 -5.55 0.65
C ILE A 244 18.86 -5.45 -0.62
N VAL A 245 19.60 -4.36 -0.75
CA VAL A 245 20.60 -4.17 -1.79
C VAL A 245 21.96 -4.00 -1.14
N GLU A 246 22.93 -4.74 -1.65
CA GLU A 246 24.34 -4.60 -1.27
C GLU A 246 25.13 -3.97 -2.42
N ASP A 247 25.80 -2.86 -2.13
CA ASP A 247 26.61 -2.11 -3.09
C ASP A 247 27.68 -1.30 -2.35
N ASP A 248 28.90 -1.22 -2.88
CA ASP A 248 30.01 -0.49 -2.25
C ASP A 248 29.72 1.02 -2.12
N ASP A 249 28.94 1.59 -3.04
CA ASP A 249 28.55 3.00 -3.06
C ASP A 249 27.24 3.28 -2.30
N ALA A 250 26.66 2.28 -1.64
CA ALA A 250 25.38 2.40 -0.90
C ALA A 250 25.38 3.51 0.16
N ALA A 251 26.54 3.84 0.75
CA ALA A 251 26.66 4.90 1.76
C ALA A 251 26.47 6.31 1.18
N THR A 252 26.58 6.48 -0.14
CA THR A 252 26.42 7.77 -0.84
C THR A 252 24.96 8.12 -1.12
N LEU A 253 24.06 7.15 -0.99
CA LEU A 253 22.64 7.30 -1.26
C LEU A 253 21.91 7.88 -0.06
N GLN A 254 21.16 8.97 -0.29
CA GLN A 254 20.36 9.61 0.75
C GLN A 254 19.01 8.91 0.89
N LYS A 255 18.45 8.90 2.10
CA LYS A 255 17.09 8.43 2.37
C LYS A 255 16.09 9.16 1.47
N ASP A 256 15.01 8.47 1.08
CA ASP A 256 13.96 8.96 0.17
C ASP A 256 14.41 9.29 -1.26
N THR A 257 15.68 9.00 -1.63
CA THR A 257 16.12 9.11 -3.02
C THR A 257 15.56 7.96 -3.83
N TRP A 258 14.93 8.26 -4.97
CA TRP A 258 14.48 7.26 -5.92
C TRP A 258 15.63 6.82 -6.81
N VAL A 259 15.78 5.50 -6.93
CA VAL A 259 16.81 4.88 -7.75
C VAL A 259 16.23 3.72 -8.55
N GLN A 260 16.81 3.51 -9.73
CA GLN A 260 16.72 2.29 -10.50
C GLN A 260 18.00 1.50 -10.28
N ILE A 261 17.85 0.20 -10.01
CA ILE A 261 18.97 -0.68 -9.71
C ILE A 261 18.93 -1.84 -10.69
N THR A 262 20.09 -2.11 -11.28
CA THR A 262 20.35 -3.35 -12.00
C THR A 262 21.41 -4.14 -11.24
N GLY A 263 21.13 -5.41 -10.98
CA GLY A 263 21.98 -6.27 -10.17
C GLY A 263 21.71 -7.75 -10.39
N THR A 264 22.17 -8.57 -9.45
CA THR A 264 21.89 -10.00 -9.42
C THR A 264 21.25 -10.42 -8.11
N ILE A 265 20.27 -11.33 -8.18
CA ILE A 265 19.63 -11.91 -7.01
C ILE A 265 20.64 -12.76 -6.23
N GLY A 266 20.64 -12.63 -4.91
CA GLY A 266 21.44 -13.43 -4.00
C GLY A 266 20.77 -13.54 -2.64
N LYS A 267 21.52 -14.05 -1.66
CA LYS A 267 21.07 -14.17 -0.26
C LYS A 267 22.06 -13.49 0.67
N THR A 268 21.55 -12.95 1.76
CA THR A 268 22.36 -12.37 2.84
C THR A 268 21.72 -12.70 4.18
N ASN A 269 22.50 -12.61 5.25
CA ASN A 269 21.96 -12.74 6.59
C ASN A 269 21.67 -11.35 7.16
N TYR A 270 20.41 -11.11 7.52
CA TYR A 270 19.97 -9.86 8.12
C TYR A 270 19.19 -10.15 9.40
N ASN A 271 19.68 -9.65 10.54
CA ASN A 271 19.09 -9.92 11.87
C ASN A 271 18.90 -11.42 12.16
N ASN A 272 19.89 -12.26 11.81
CA ASN A 272 19.87 -13.73 11.94
C ASN A 272 18.83 -14.43 11.07
N LEU A 273 18.27 -13.75 10.07
CA LEU A 273 17.35 -14.33 9.09
C LEU A 273 18.05 -14.34 7.73
N ASP A 274 17.96 -15.46 7.02
CA ASP A 274 18.40 -15.53 5.65
C ASP A 274 17.37 -14.84 4.78
N VAL A 275 17.79 -13.76 4.12
CA VAL A 275 16.91 -12.94 3.30
C VAL A 275 17.46 -12.80 1.89
N VAL A 276 16.54 -12.68 0.93
CA VAL A 276 16.91 -12.36 -0.45
C VAL A 276 17.46 -10.94 -0.52
N LYS A 277 18.51 -10.78 -1.32
CA LYS A 277 19.12 -9.49 -1.64
C LYS A 277 19.33 -9.33 -3.14
N VAL A 278 19.67 -8.12 -3.54
CA VAL A 278 20.24 -7.80 -4.84
C VAL A 278 21.65 -7.28 -4.66
N ASP A 279 22.62 -7.94 -5.29
CA ASP A 279 23.97 -7.40 -5.45
C ASP A 279 23.92 -6.31 -6.52
N GLY A 280 24.04 -5.05 -6.09
CA GLY A 280 24.00 -3.87 -6.93
C GLY A 280 25.17 -3.86 -7.92
N LYS A 281 24.88 -3.47 -9.16
CA LYS A 281 25.91 -3.29 -10.20
C LYS A 281 25.82 -1.93 -10.87
N TYR A 282 24.60 -1.48 -11.15
CA TYR A 282 24.34 -0.15 -11.68
C TYR A 282 23.19 0.47 -10.89
N ILE A 283 23.44 1.63 -10.28
CA ILE A 283 22.46 2.39 -9.53
C ILE A 283 22.34 3.77 -10.17
N GLN A 284 21.15 4.09 -10.68
CA GLN A 284 20.86 5.37 -11.29
C GLN A 284 19.78 6.09 -10.49
N ARG A 285 20.03 7.37 -10.14
CA ARG A 285 18.99 8.23 -9.58
C ARG A 285 17.94 8.53 -10.65
N ILE A 286 16.68 8.41 -10.27
CA ILE A 286 15.52 8.70 -11.11
C ILE A 286 14.59 9.66 -10.37
N ASP A 287 13.70 10.31 -11.10
CA ASP A 287 12.58 11.00 -10.47
C ASP A 287 11.60 9.99 -9.87
N ALA A 288 10.89 10.40 -8.82
CA ALA A 288 9.85 9.58 -8.23
C ALA A 288 8.79 9.23 -9.29
N PRO A 289 8.32 7.98 -9.36
CA PRO A 289 7.25 7.59 -10.27
C PRO A 289 5.96 8.37 -9.94
N GLU A 290 5.04 8.44 -10.91
CA GLU A 290 3.75 9.12 -10.74
C GLU A 290 2.99 8.64 -9.50
N THR A 291 3.14 7.35 -9.18
CA THR A 291 2.61 6.74 -7.97
C THR A 291 3.73 6.07 -7.17
N PRO A 292 4.02 6.53 -5.93
CA PRO A 292 5.03 5.88 -5.09
C PRO A 292 4.57 4.52 -4.53
N TYR A 293 3.29 4.19 -4.69
CA TYR A 293 2.68 2.98 -4.14
C TYR A 293 2.78 1.79 -5.10
N VAL A 294 2.68 0.61 -4.51
CA VAL A 294 2.45 -0.67 -5.19
C VAL A 294 1.23 -1.35 -4.54
N TYR A 295 0.57 -2.24 -5.28
CA TYR A 295 -0.67 -2.87 -4.87
C TYR A 295 -0.57 -4.38 -5.07
N PRO A 296 -1.24 -5.20 -4.23
CA PRO A 296 -1.37 -6.63 -4.48
C PRO A 296 -2.00 -6.88 -5.84
N TYR A 297 -1.39 -7.77 -6.61
CA TYR A 297 -1.89 -8.20 -7.90
C TYR A 297 -2.82 -9.41 -7.71
N VAL A 298 -4.05 -9.27 -8.19
CA VAL A 298 -5.14 -10.25 -7.94
C VAL A 298 -5.48 -11.11 -9.16
N ASP A 299 -4.89 -10.79 -10.30
CA ASP A 299 -5.09 -11.54 -11.54
C ASP A 299 -3.98 -12.60 -11.70
N ASN A 300 -4.04 -13.38 -12.78
CA ASN A 300 -3.06 -14.43 -13.05
C ASN A 300 -1.65 -13.84 -13.24
N PHE A 301 -0.67 -14.32 -12.47
CA PHE A 301 0.71 -13.82 -12.46
C PHE A 301 1.42 -13.97 -13.81
N ASN A 302 0.92 -14.84 -14.68
CA ASN A 302 1.46 -15.00 -16.04
C ASN A 302 1.36 -13.72 -16.87
N ASN A 303 0.37 -12.89 -16.60
CA ASN A 303 0.19 -11.61 -17.29
C ASN A 303 1.19 -10.53 -16.81
N LEU A 304 2.02 -10.82 -15.79
CA LEU A 304 3.06 -9.90 -15.32
C LEU A 304 4.31 -9.90 -16.22
N LEU A 305 4.40 -10.84 -17.16
CA LEU A 305 5.51 -11.03 -18.09
C LEU A 305 5.25 -10.46 -19.50
N ASP A 306 4.01 -10.02 -19.76
CA ASP A 306 3.56 -9.45 -21.04
C ASP A 306 3.84 -7.93 -21.12
#